data_AF-E1LBM0-F1
#
_entry.id   AF-E1LBM0-F1
#
_cell.length_a   1.000
_cell.length_b   1.000
_cell.length_c   1.000
_cell.angle_alpha   90.00
_cell.angle_beta   90.00
_cell.angle_gamma   90.00
#
_symmetry.space_group_name_H-M   'P 1'
#
loop_
_entity.id
_entity.type
_entity.pdbx_description
1 polymer ?
#
loop_
_entity_poly.entity_id
_entity_poly.type
_entity_poly.pdbx_seq_one_letter_code
_entity_poly.pdbx_strand_id
1 'polypeptide(L)'
;MSNEPITITDTATPYLNFIAETKPDWMRKALKSTGWMMQKEIKEGIRSGAPGGRKYPNFMAPARRAAFESAFGAKLRKAYQSGGRAEREAWGSKSRNALLDMGISARTIGYSPLGKLSNAVGYQYDRGKQSVRVGWLSNSAKRLGERIEEGYTKQITEPMRKKLFAAGVPLPKGKSMFKIQPRHTYGPMKAALQPKLKPYIENKIGDYAIYGPAAQSASRRNYKVR
;
A
#
# COMPACT_ATOMS: atom_id res chain seq x y z
N MET A 1 -10.26 -7.60 12.17
CA MET A 1 -10.14 -8.16 10.81
C MET A 1 -8.67 -8.37 10.54
N SER A 2 -8.26 -9.59 10.24
CA SER A 2 -6.86 -10.02 10.28
C SER A 2 -6.02 -9.39 9.17
N ASN A 3 -4.81 -8.95 9.51
CA ASN A 3 -3.78 -8.44 8.59
C ASN A 3 -3.01 -9.59 7.93
N GLU A 4 -3.69 -10.73 7.79
CA GLU A 4 -3.12 -11.94 7.24
C GLU A 4 -2.82 -11.72 5.76
N PRO A 5 -1.66 -12.20 5.29
CA PRO A 5 -1.39 -12.24 3.86
C PRO A 5 -2.58 -12.83 3.11
N ILE A 6 -2.95 -12.19 2.01
CA ILE A 6 -4.00 -12.75 1.15
C ILE A 6 -3.39 -14.01 0.55
N THR A 7 -3.85 -15.15 1.06
CA THR A 7 -3.40 -16.46 0.63
C THR A 7 -4.40 -16.96 -0.38
N ILE A 8 -3.93 -17.15 -1.61
CA ILE A 8 -4.65 -17.90 -2.61
C ILE A 8 -4.29 -19.36 -2.38
N THR A 9 -5.21 -20.11 -1.77
CA THR A 9 -5.18 -21.56 -1.79
C THR A 9 -5.91 -22.04 -3.04
N ASP A 10 -5.36 -23.06 -3.68
CA ASP A 10 -6.01 -23.80 -4.73
C ASP A 10 -7.37 -24.33 -4.20
N THR A 11 -8.44 -23.62 -4.53
CA THR A 11 -9.82 -23.92 -4.11
C THR A 11 -10.66 -24.25 -5.34
N ALA A 12 -10.00 -24.88 -6.31
CA ALA A 12 -10.38 -24.69 -7.68
C ALA A 12 -11.31 -25.77 -8.20
N THR A 13 -12.18 -25.33 -9.11
CA THR A 13 -13.08 -26.16 -9.91
C THR A 13 -12.34 -27.31 -10.60
N PRO A 14 -13.00 -28.44 -10.95
CA PRO A 14 -12.36 -29.62 -11.54
C PRO A 14 -11.38 -29.34 -12.68
N TYR A 15 -11.64 -28.31 -13.48
CA TYR A 15 -10.76 -27.84 -14.55
C TYR A 15 -9.36 -27.39 -14.08
N LEU A 16 -9.27 -26.67 -12.97
CA LEU A 16 -8.00 -26.14 -12.48
C LEU A 16 -7.16 -27.24 -11.82
N ASN A 17 -7.79 -28.22 -11.16
CA ASN A 17 -7.12 -29.43 -10.68
C ASN A 17 -6.52 -30.22 -11.86
N PHE A 18 -7.29 -30.41 -12.93
CA PHE A 18 -6.81 -31.05 -14.15
C PHE A 18 -5.60 -30.34 -14.75
N ILE A 19 -5.60 -29.00 -14.80
CA ILE A 19 -4.46 -28.22 -15.31
C ILE A 19 -3.26 -28.27 -14.36
N ALA A 20 -3.49 -28.30 -13.04
CA ALA A 20 -2.43 -28.44 -12.05
C ALA A 20 -1.67 -29.77 -12.22
N GLU A 21 -2.39 -30.86 -12.54
CA GLU A 21 -1.83 -32.19 -12.78
C GLU A 21 -1.16 -32.29 -14.15
N THR A 22 -1.84 -31.87 -15.21
CA THR A 22 -1.36 -32.07 -16.59
C THR A 22 -0.31 -31.05 -17.03
N LYS A 23 -0.38 -29.81 -16.52
CA LYS A 23 0.49 -28.68 -16.88
C LYS A 23 0.86 -27.85 -15.65
N PRO A 24 1.60 -28.43 -14.67
CA PRO A 24 1.99 -27.74 -13.44
C PRO A 24 2.80 -26.45 -13.68
N ASP A 25 3.51 -26.37 -14.81
CA ASP A 25 4.23 -25.16 -15.21
C ASP A 25 3.33 -23.98 -15.56
N TRP A 26 2.19 -24.24 -16.20
CA TRP A 26 1.21 -23.21 -16.55
C TRP A 26 0.53 -22.70 -15.28
N MET A 27 0.12 -23.62 -14.41
CA MET A 27 -0.46 -23.29 -13.10
C MET A 27 0.50 -22.41 -12.28
N ARG A 28 1.77 -22.83 -12.15
CA ARG A 28 2.81 -22.05 -11.47
C ARG A 28 2.97 -20.64 -12.04
N LYS A 29 2.97 -20.48 -13.36
CA LYS A 29 3.11 -19.17 -14.03
C LYS A 29 1.86 -18.30 -13.82
N ALA A 30 0.66 -18.90 -13.91
CA ALA A 30 -0.61 -18.22 -13.68
C ALA A 30 -0.73 -17.71 -12.24
N LEU A 31 -0.38 -18.55 -11.26
CA LEU A 31 -0.35 -18.16 -9.85
C LEU A 31 0.63 -17.02 -9.59
N LYS A 32 1.87 -17.10 -10.11
CA LYS A 32 2.85 -16.00 -9.99
C LYS A 32 2.35 -14.70 -10.63
N SER A 33 1.69 -14.79 -11.79
CA SER A 33 1.06 -13.64 -12.44
C SER A 33 -0.03 -13.03 -11.57
N THR A 34 -0.83 -13.88 -10.91
CA THR A 34 -1.88 -13.46 -9.98
C THR A 34 -1.30 -12.74 -8.77
N GLY A 35 -0.21 -13.26 -8.17
CA GLY A 35 0.51 -12.60 -7.09
C GLY A 35 1.05 -11.22 -7.47
N TRP A 36 1.62 -11.10 -8.67
CA TRP A 36 2.07 -9.83 -9.21
C TRP A 36 0.93 -8.84 -9.43
N MET A 37 -0.19 -9.29 -10.00
CA MET A 37 -1.39 -8.48 -10.20
C MET A 37 -1.93 -7.96 -8.87
N MET A 38 -2.11 -8.84 -7.88
CA MET A 38 -2.59 -8.43 -6.55
C MET A 38 -1.64 -7.46 -5.85
N GLN A 39 -0.33 -7.70 -5.92
CA GLN A 39 0.65 -6.76 -5.38
C GLN A 39 0.49 -5.37 -6.00
N LYS A 40 0.29 -5.30 -7.32
CA LYS A 40 0.07 -4.05 -8.05
C LYS A 40 -1.22 -3.36 -7.59
N GLU A 41 -2.32 -4.10 -7.51
CA GLU A 41 -3.62 -3.59 -7.05
C GLU A 41 -3.57 -3.08 -5.60
N ILE A 42 -2.92 -3.80 -4.68
CA ILE A 42 -2.76 -3.35 -3.28
C ILE A 42 -1.93 -2.07 -3.23
N LYS A 43 -0.82 -2.00 -3.98
CA LYS A 43 0.01 -0.80 -4.06
C LYS A 43 -0.79 0.39 -4.59
N GLU A 44 -1.62 0.18 -5.60
CA GLU A 44 -2.45 1.24 -6.18
C GLU A 44 -3.59 1.67 -5.22
N GLY A 45 -4.23 0.71 -4.54
CA GLY A 45 -5.19 0.98 -3.48
C GLY A 45 -4.60 1.82 -2.34
N ILE A 46 -3.36 1.52 -1.93
CA ILE A 46 -2.64 2.35 -0.94
C ILE A 46 -2.33 3.73 -1.51
N ARG A 47 -1.93 3.83 -2.77
CA ARG A 47 -1.49 5.08 -3.41
C ARG A 47 -2.63 6.07 -3.64
N SER A 48 -3.78 5.55 -4.07
CA SER A 48 -5.06 6.28 -4.17
C SER A 48 -5.58 6.67 -2.78
N GLY A 49 -5.25 5.90 -1.75
CA GLY A 49 -5.72 6.11 -0.39
C GLY A 49 -7.11 5.53 -0.12
N ALA A 50 -7.57 4.64 -1.00
CA ALA A 50 -8.83 3.93 -0.87
C ALA A 50 -8.64 2.43 -1.19
N PRO A 51 -7.86 1.68 -0.38
CA PRO A 51 -7.71 0.24 -0.57
C PRO A 51 -9.08 -0.46 -0.60
N GLY A 52 -9.33 -1.23 -1.66
CA GLY A 52 -10.61 -1.93 -1.85
C GLY A 52 -11.83 -1.02 -1.83
N GLY A 53 -11.67 0.27 -2.19
CA GLY A 53 -12.74 1.27 -2.14
C GLY A 53 -12.94 1.95 -0.77
N ARG A 54 -12.29 1.46 0.29
CA ARG A 54 -12.40 2.04 1.63
C ARG A 54 -11.38 3.16 1.83
N LYS A 55 -11.83 4.42 1.79
CA LYS A 55 -10.98 5.60 1.98
C LYS A 55 -10.31 5.61 3.36
N TYR A 56 -9.01 5.91 3.39
CA TYR A 56 -8.29 6.15 4.63
C TYR A 56 -8.74 7.45 5.29
N PRO A 57 -8.79 7.49 6.63
CA PRO A 57 -9.00 8.74 7.35
C PRO A 57 -7.87 9.73 7.08
N ASN A 58 -8.26 10.99 6.86
CA ASN A 58 -7.34 12.10 6.78
C ASN A 58 -6.63 12.27 8.14
N PHE A 59 -5.30 12.35 8.13
CA PHE A 59 -4.52 12.58 9.36
C PHE A 59 -4.15 14.05 9.53
N MET A 60 -3.53 14.65 8.50
CA MET A 60 -3.21 16.08 8.47
C MET A 60 -3.11 16.58 7.02
N ALA A 61 -3.28 17.88 6.84
CA ALA A 61 -3.08 18.54 5.56
C ALA A 61 -1.64 18.33 5.06
N PRO A 62 -1.41 18.15 3.75
CA PRO A 62 -0.08 17.97 3.19
C PRO A 62 0.89 19.11 3.50
N ALA A 63 0.41 20.36 3.57
CA ALA A 63 1.22 21.52 3.97
C ALA A 63 1.72 21.40 5.42
N ARG A 64 0.82 21.05 6.35
CA ARG A 64 1.20 20.78 7.75
C ARG A 64 2.18 19.61 7.85
N ARG A 65 1.99 18.55 7.06
CA ARG A 65 2.93 17.43 7.02
C ARG A 65 4.31 17.85 6.52
N ALA A 66 4.37 18.66 5.47
CA ALA A 66 5.63 19.17 4.94
C ALA A 66 6.39 19.99 6.00
N ALA A 67 5.69 20.87 6.73
CA ALA A 67 6.27 21.63 7.82
C ALA A 67 6.81 20.73 8.96
N PHE A 68 6.06 19.69 9.33
CA PHE A 68 6.52 18.69 10.31
C PHE A 68 7.78 17.97 9.83
N GLU A 69 7.78 17.43 8.61
CA GLU A 69 8.95 16.70 8.10
C GLU A 69 10.18 17.63 7.97
N SER A 70 9.98 18.89 7.58
CA SER A 70 11.04 19.92 7.54
C SER A 70 11.62 20.20 8.93
N ALA A 71 10.79 20.27 9.97
CA ALA A 71 11.25 20.42 11.35
C ALA A 71 12.19 19.30 11.81
N PHE A 72 12.05 18.10 11.22
CA PHE A 72 12.93 16.95 11.47
C PHE A 72 14.05 16.79 10.43
N GLY A 73 14.31 17.80 9.60
CA GLY A 73 15.43 17.83 8.65
C GLY A 73 15.13 17.24 7.27
N ALA A 74 13.86 16.91 6.97
CA ALA A 74 13.50 16.49 5.61
C ALA A 74 13.47 17.69 4.65
N LYS A 75 13.94 17.48 3.42
CA LYS A 75 13.88 18.51 2.38
C LYS A 75 12.42 18.76 1.96
N LEU A 76 11.98 20.02 2.04
CA LEU A 76 10.68 20.44 1.51
C LEU A 76 10.62 20.23 -0.01
N ARG A 77 9.48 19.72 -0.49
CA ARG A 77 9.22 19.67 -1.95
C ARG A 77 9.01 21.09 -2.45
N LYS A 78 9.36 21.36 -3.71
CA LYS A 78 9.15 22.66 -4.38
C LYS A 78 7.74 23.25 -4.18
N ALA A 79 6.71 22.40 -4.16
CA ALA A 79 5.34 22.84 -3.94
C ALA A 79 5.10 23.52 -2.58
N TYR A 80 5.85 23.16 -1.54
CA TYR A 80 5.69 23.64 -0.16
C TYR A 80 6.81 24.60 0.28
N GLN A 81 7.71 24.99 -0.62
CA GLN A 81 8.66 26.06 -0.36
C GLN A 81 7.93 27.41 -0.37
N SER A 82 8.53 28.44 0.22
CA SER A 82 7.99 29.81 0.15
C SER A 82 7.86 30.26 -1.31
N GLY A 83 6.75 30.93 -1.64
CA GLY A 83 6.35 31.26 -3.00
C GLY A 83 5.89 30.05 -3.83
N GLY A 84 5.88 28.87 -3.23
CA GLY A 84 5.50 27.61 -3.86
C GLY A 84 4.00 27.53 -4.17
N ARG A 85 3.63 26.49 -4.91
CA ARG A 85 2.23 26.26 -5.32
C ARG A 85 1.27 26.15 -4.13
N ALA A 86 1.70 25.52 -3.04
CA ALA A 86 0.87 25.35 -1.84
C ALA A 86 0.53 26.68 -1.16
N GLU A 87 1.42 27.67 -1.22
CA GLU A 87 1.18 29.02 -0.70
C GLU A 87 0.28 29.81 -1.66
N ARG A 88 0.64 29.84 -2.95
CA ARG A 88 -0.12 30.56 -4.00
C ARG A 88 -1.57 30.09 -4.14
N GLU A 89 -1.81 28.80 -3.97
CA GLU A 89 -3.16 28.19 -4.07
C GLU A 89 -3.80 27.90 -2.70
N ALA A 90 -3.24 28.45 -1.61
CA ALA A 90 -3.78 28.33 -0.25
C ALA A 90 -4.10 26.89 0.20
N TRP A 91 -3.16 25.95 0.03
CA TRP A 91 -3.33 24.54 0.40
C TRP A 91 -3.26 24.28 1.92
N GLY A 92 -2.96 25.30 2.74
CA GLY A 92 -2.59 25.16 4.16
C GLY A 92 -3.48 24.23 5.00
N SER A 93 -4.80 24.33 4.82
CA SER A 93 -5.81 23.55 5.56
C SER A 93 -6.43 22.41 4.73
N LYS A 94 -6.13 22.33 3.44
CA LYS A 94 -6.78 21.38 2.52
C LYS A 94 -6.25 19.97 2.76
N SER A 95 -7.16 19.00 2.82
CA SER A 95 -6.79 17.59 2.91
C SER A 95 -6.17 17.10 1.59
N ARG A 96 -5.41 16.01 1.62
CA ARG A 96 -4.88 15.39 0.39
C ARG A 96 -5.99 15.10 -0.61
N ASN A 97 -7.11 14.56 -0.13
CA ASN A 97 -8.24 14.19 -1.00
C ASN A 97 -8.85 15.43 -1.63
N ALA A 98 -9.06 16.50 -0.86
CA ALA A 98 -9.56 17.76 -1.41
C ALA A 98 -8.64 18.33 -2.50
N LEU A 99 -7.31 18.21 -2.36
CA LEU A 99 -6.38 18.63 -3.39
C LEU A 99 -6.44 17.73 -4.64
N LEU A 100 -6.66 16.43 -4.48
CA LEU A 100 -6.88 15.50 -5.61
C LEU A 100 -8.18 15.84 -6.34
N ASP A 101 -9.26 16.14 -5.60
CA ASP A 101 -10.56 16.52 -6.15
C ASP A 101 -10.49 17.86 -6.90
N MET A 102 -9.58 18.75 -6.50
CA MET A 102 -9.24 19.98 -7.22
C MET A 102 -8.39 19.75 -8.49
N GLY A 103 -8.11 18.50 -8.88
CA GLY A 103 -7.33 18.16 -10.07
C GLY A 103 -5.81 18.25 -9.89
N ILE A 104 -5.31 18.44 -8.66
CA ILE A 104 -3.87 18.50 -8.41
C ILE A 104 -3.32 17.07 -8.39
N SER A 105 -2.30 16.81 -9.21
CA SER A 105 -1.72 15.47 -9.29
C SER A 105 -1.17 14.98 -7.93
N ALA A 106 -1.36 13.69 -7.64
CA ALA A 106 -0.78 13.02 -6.48
C ALA A 106 0.76 13.15 -6.39
N ARG A 107 1.44 13.29 -7.54
CA ARG A 107 2.88 13.51 -7.64
C ARG A 107 3.28 14.91 -7.17
N THR A 108 2.48 15.92 -7.47
CA THR A 108 2.70 17.30 -7.03
C THR A 108 2.49 17.41 -5.52
N ILE A 109 1.36 16.90 -5.02
CA ILE A 109 1.03 16.89 -3.58
C ILE A 109 2.09 16.12 -2.79
N GLY A 110 2.55 14.99 -3.33
CA GLY A 110 3.46 14.10 -2.60
C GLY A 110 2.76 13.35 -1.48
N TYR A 111 3.53 12.71 -0.58
CA TYR A 111 3.01 12.10 0.64
C TYR A 111 1.90 11.05 0.41
N SER A 112 2.18 10.05 -0.43
CA SER A 112 1.27 8.92 -0.58
C SER A 112 0.97 8.28 0.78
N PRO A 113 -0.26 7.78 0.98
CA PRO A 113 -0.59 7.01 2.18
C PRO A 113 0.41 5.86 2.36
N LEU A 114 0.76 5.58 3.62
CA LEU A 114 1.79 4.61 4.04
C LEU A 114 3.22 4.89 3.52
N GLY A 115 3.44 5.85 2.62
CA GLY A 115 4.77 6.25 2.15
C GLY A 115 5.60 5.06 1.65
N LYS A 116 6.82 4.91 2.18
CA LYS A 116 7.74 3.82 1.82
C LYS A 116 7.25 2.43 2.24
N LEU A 117 6.30 2.34 3.18
CA LEU A 117 5.73 1.06 3.60
C LEU A 117 5.02 0.37 2.43
N SER A 118 4.37 1.12 1.53
CA SER A 118 3.75 0.57 0.32
C SER A 118 4.73 -0.24 -0.56
N ASN A 119 6.02 0.11 -0.57
CA ASN A 119 7.04 -0.62 -1.32
C ASN A 119 7.32 -2.00 -0.72
N ALA A 120 7.05 -2.19 0.58
CA ALA A 120 7.22 -3.45 1.28
C ALA A 120 6.05 -4.43 1.06
N VAL A 121 5.05 -4.07 0.25
CA VAL A 121 4.05 -5.02 -0.25
C VAL A 121 4.68 -5.88 -1.34
N GLY A 122 4.62 -7.19 -1.19
CA GLY A 122 5.11 -8.15 -2.17
C GLY A 122 4.36 -9.48 -2.10
N TYR A 123 4.78 -10.42 -2.93
CA TYR A 123 4.18 -11.75 -3.00
C TYR A 123 5.24 -12.84 -2.92
N GLN A 124 4.85 -13.99 -2.39
CA GLN A 124 5.64 -15.20 -2.29
C GLN A 124 4.85 -16.35 -2.91
N TYR A 125 5.46 -17.04 -3.88
CA TYR A 125 4.95 -18.29 -4.41
C TYR A 125 5.52 -19.45 -3.59
N ASP A 126 4.65 -20.33 -3.11
CA ASP A 126 5.00 -21.57 -2.43
C ASP A 126 4.83 -22.75 -3.39
N ARG A 127 5.95 -23.38 -3.76
CA ARG A 127 5.94 -24.49 -4.73
C ARG A 127 5.29 -25.74 -4.16
N GLY A 128 5.47 -26.03 -2.87
CA GLY A 128 4.96 -27.26 -2.25
C GLY A 128 3.44 -27.23 -2.08
N LYS A 129 2.87 -26.03 -1.91
CA LYS A 129 1.44 -25.84 -1.67
C LYS A 129 0.68 -25.27 -2.87
N GLN A 130 1.35 -25.11 -4.03
CA GLN A 130 0.83 -24.40 -5.20
C GLN A 130 0.01 -23.15 -4.84
N SER A 131 0.55 -22.32 -3.95
CA SER A 131 -0.16 -21.17 -3.39
C SER A 131 0.65 -19.90 -3.51
N VAL A 132 -0.06 -18.77 -3.50
CA VAL A 132 0.55 -17.45 -3.49
C VAL A 132 0.07 -16.67 -2.29
N ARG A 133 1.03 -16.13 -1.56
CA ARG A 133 0.79 -15.23 -0.43
C ARG A 133 1.17 -13.82 -0.84
N VAL A 134 0.30 -12.86 -0.63
CA VAL A 134 0.56 -11.44 -0.87
C VAL A 134 0.48 -10.68 0.45
N GLY A 135 1.56 -9.99 0.82
CA GLY A 135 1.68 -9.36 2.13
C GLY A 135 2.95 -8.54 2.31
N TRP A 136 3.30 -8.29 3.57
CA TRP A 136 4.49 -7.53 3.93
C TRP A 136 5.77 -8.36 3.77
N LEU A 137 6.81 -7.76 3.19
CA LEU A 137 8.10 -8.41 2.91
C LEU A 137 9.07 -8.46 4.10
N SER A 138 8.77 -7.74 5.20
CA SER A 138 9.62 -7.70 6.38
C SER A 138 8.79 -7.71 7.67
N ASN A 139 9.36 -8.24 8.75
CA ASN A 139 8.71 -8.26 10.08
C ASN A 139 8.42 -6.84 10.58
N SER A 140 9.32 -5.89 10.28
CA SER A 140 9.12 -4.48 10.62
C SER A 140 7.97 -3.86 9.83
N ALA A 141 7.83 -4.18 8.55
CA ALA A 141 6.71 -3.73 7.72
C ALA A 141 5.39 -4.34 8.19
N LYS A 142 5.39 -5.63 8.55
CA LYS A 142 4.24 -6.31 9.14
C LYS A 142 3.78 -5.64 10.43
N ARG A 143 4.68 -5.52 11.41
CA ARG A 143 4.41 -4.88 12.70
C ARG A 143 3.93 -3.43 12.55
N LEU A 144 4.53 -2.66 11.65
CA LEU A 144 4.12 -1.29 11.40
C LEU A 144 2.78 -1.21 10.67
N GLY A 145 2.55 -2.10 9.70
CA GLY A 145 1.30 -2.25 8.99
C GLY A 145 0.16 -2.56 9.95
N GLU A 146 0.31 -3.58 10.80
CA GLU A 146 -0.65 -3.97 11.84
C GLU A 146 -0.98 -2.81 12.76
N ARG A 147 0.04 -2.14 13.30
CA ARG A 147 -0.16 -0.98 14.16
C ARG A 147 -0.93 0.16 13.47
N ILE A 148 -0.71 0.35 12.17
CA ILE A 148 -1.42 1.38 11.39
C ILE A 148 -2.85 0.94 11.07
N GLU A 149 -3.07 -0.34 10.79
CA GLU A 149 -4.41 -0.88 10.53
C GLU A 149 -5.30 -0.81 11.77
N GLU A 150 -4.76 -1.09 12.96
CA GLU A 150 -5.46 -0.97 14.25
C GLU A 150 -5.67 0.48 14.68
N GLY A 151 -4.81 1.38 14.20
CA GLY A 151 -4.70 2.71 14.75
C GLY A 151 -3.96 2.69 16.10
N TYR A 152 -3.30 3.80 16.42
CA TYR A 152 -2.53 3.88 17.66
C TYR A 152 -2.42 5.32 18.13
N THR A 153 -2.07 5.48 19.40
CA THR A 153 -1.73 6.78 19.97
C THR A 153 -0.23 6.91 20.14
N LYS A 154 0.30 8.11 19.91
CA LYS A 154 1.70 8.42 20.14
C LYS A 154 1.82 9.61 21.08
N GLN A 155 2.50 9.40 22.19
CA GLN A 155 2.81 10.46 23.16
C GLN A 155 3.68 11.54 22.53
N ILE A 156 3.35 12.79 22.84
CA ILE A 156 4.09 13.97 22.43
C ILE A 156 5.15 14.23 23.49
N THR A 157 6.39 13.85 23.17
CA THR A 157 7.53 14.10 24.05
C THR A 157 7.90 15.58 24.05
N GLU A 158 8.44 16.06 25.17
CA GLU A 158 8.87 17.45 25.31
C GLU A 158 9.97 17.85 24.29
N PRO A 159 10.99 17.01 24.00
CA PRO A 159 11.95 17.33 22.94
C PRO A 159 11.29 17.48 21.57
N MET A 160 10.28 16.67 21.27
CA MET A 160 9.54 16.77 20.01
C MET A 160 8.73 18.08 19.94
N ARG A 161 8.13 18.49 21.05
CA ARG A 161 7.43 19.78 21.16
C ARG A 161 8.40 20.95 20.97
N LYS A 162 9.54 20.95 21.65
CA LYS A 162 10.58 22.00 21.52
C LYS A 162 11.08 22.10 20.08
N LYS A 163 11.35 20.97 19.43
CA LYS A 163 11.81 20.93 18.03
C LYS A 163 10.77 21.47 17.05
N LEU A 164 9.50 21.11 17.23
CA LEU A 164 8.39 21.64 16.41
C LEU A 164 8.17 23.13 16.65
N PHE A 165 8.29 23.60 17.89
CA PHE A 165 8.21 25.02 18.23
C PHE A 165 9.33 25.83 17.57
N ALA A 166 10.59 25.38 17.69
CA ALA A 166 11.74 26.02 17.06
C ALA A 166 11.64 26.07 15.52
N ALA A 167 10.92 25.12 14.92
CA ALA A 167 10.65 25.08 13.49
C ALA A 167 9.40 25.88 13.06
N GLY A 168 8.80 26.68 13.94
CA GLY A 168 7.64 27.52 13.62
C GLY A 168 6.31 26.76 13.51
N VAL A 169 6.23 25.53 14.03
CA VAL A 169 5.01 24.70 14.01
C VAL A 169 4.58 24.37 15.46
N PRO A 170 4.11 25.36 16.23
CA PRO A 170 3.74 25.13 17.62
C PRO A 170 2.57 24.13 17.73
N LEU A 171 2.69 23.20 18.66
CA LEU A 171 1.59 22.31 19.04
C LEU A 171 0.69 23.01 20.07
N PRO A 172 -0.64 22.85 20.01
CA PRO A 172 -1.55 23.42 20.99
C PRO A 172 -1.15 23.08 22.44
N LYS A 173 -1.35 24.05 23.35
CA LYS A 173 -1.17 23.87 24.79
C LYS A 173 -2.08 22.73 25.26
N GLY A 174 -1.55 21.79 26.05
CA GLY A 174 -2.29 20.62 26.53
C GLY A 174 -2.38 19.43 25.57
N LYS A 175 -2.00 19.56 24.29
CA LYS A 175 -1.99 18.40 23.38
C LYS A 175 -0.82 17.46 23.71
N SER A 176 -1.09 16.40 24.46
CA SER A 176 -0.09 15.39 24.87
C SER A 176 -0.04 14.18 23.93
N MET A 177 -1.04 13.99 23.07
CA MET A 177 -1.16 12.79 22.23
C MET A 177 -1.45 13.10 20.76
N PHE A 178 -0.82 12.33 19.86
CA PHE A 178 -1.28 12.15 18.50
C PHE A 178 -2.14 10.89 18.41
N LYS A 179 -3.40 11.04 18.00
CA LYS A 179 -4.28 9.93 17.65
C LYS A 179 -4.14 9.61 16.17
N ILE A 180 -3.57 8.45 15.84
CA ILE A 180 -3.52 7.92 14.48
C ILE A 180 -4.73 7.02 14.30
N GLN A 181 -5.63 7.40 13.39
CA GLN A 181 -6.83 6.64 13.10
C GLN A 181 -6.50 5.33 12.35
N PRO A 182 -7.30 4.27 12.54
CA PRO A 182 -7.16 2.99 11.83
C PRO A 182 -7.13 3.16 10.30
N ARG A 183 -6.23 2.44 9.62
CA ARG A 183 -6.12 2.43 8.15
C ARG A 183 -6.14 1.01 7.61
N HIS A 184 -7.34 0.47 7.44
CA HIS A 184 -7.53 -0.90 6.94
C HIS A 184 -7.08 -1.03 5.49
N THR A 185 -6.05 -1.83 5.24
CA THR A 185 -5.45 -2.05 3.92
C THR A 185 -5.82 -3.43 3.40
N TYR A 186 -5.41 -4.49 4.07
CA TYR A 186 -5.53 -5.85 3.53
C TYR A 186 -6.95 -6.39 3.59
N GLY A 187 -7.72 -6.11 4.64
CA GLY A 187 -9.12 -6.54 4.75
C GLY A 187 -9.97 -6.07 3.56
N PRO A 188 -10.06 -4.75 3.29
CA PRO A 188 -10.78 -4.23 2.14
C PRO A 188 -10.22 -4.74 0.79
N MET A 189 -8.90 -4.83 0.64
CA MET A 189 -8.29 -5.36 -0.59
C MET A 189 -8.64 -6.84 -0.81
N LYS A 190 -8.67 -7.66 0.25
CA LYS A 190 -9.07 -9.07 0.17
C LYS A 190 -10.49 -9.19 -0.38
N ALA A 191 -11.43 -8.45 0.19
CA ALA A 191 -12.82 -8.46 -0.27
C ALA A 191 -12.94 -8.02 -1.75
N ALA A 192 -12.17 -7.01 -2.17
CA ALA A 192 -12.21 -6.50 -3.54
C ALA A 192 -11.50 -7.40 -4.57
N LEU A 193 -10.45 -8.11 -4.17
CA LEU A 193 -9.63 -8.93 -5.06
C LEU A 193 -10.11 -10.37 -5.17
N GLN A 194 -10.64 -10.95 -4.09
CA GLN A 194 -11.07 -12.35 -4.05
C GLN A 194 -11.98 -12.79 -5.22
N PRO A 195 -13.03 -12.05 -5.62
CA PRO A 195 -13.86 -12.44 -6.77
C PRO A 195 -13.13 -12.39 -8.11
N LYS A 196 -12.04 -11.61 -8.23
CA LYS A 196 -11.26 -11.45 -9.47
C LYS A 196 -10.22 -12.56 -9.66
N LEU A 197 -9.91 -13.33 -8.63
CA LEU A 197 -8.80 -14.28 -8.66
C LEU A 197 -9.05 -15.46 -9.61
N LYS A 198 -10.19 -16.14 -9.44
CA LYS A 198 -10.57 -17.29 -10.26
C LYS A 198 -10.58 -16.97 -11.76
N PRO A 199 -11.34 -15.95 -12.24
CA PRO A 199 -11.36 -15.65 -13.68
C PRO A 199 -9.99 -15.21 -14.20
N TYR A 200 -9.18 -14.52 -13.39
CA TYR A 200 -7.83 -14.13 -13.79
C TYR A 200 -6.90 -15.33 -13.99
N ILE A 201 -6.97 -16.33 -13.10
CA ILE A 201 -6.17 -17.56 -13.20
C ILE A 201 -6.59 -18.36 -14.44
N GLU A 202 -7.90 -18.55 -14.65
CA GLU A 202 -8.44 -19.26 -15.80
C GLU A 202 -8.03 -18.59 -17.11
N ASN A 203 -8.17 -17.27 -17.21
CA ASN A 203 -7.74 -16.51 -18.38
C ASN A 203 -6.24 -16.64 -18.64
N LYS A 204 -5.39 -16.60 -17.60
CA LYS A 204 -3.94 -16.77 -17.75
C LYS A 204 -3.56 -18.17 -18.24
N ILE A 205 -4.26 -19.20 -17.78
CA ILE A 205 -4.07 -20.57 -18.26
C ILE A 205 -4.51 -20.67 -19.72
N GLY A 206 -5.65 -20.11 -20.09
CA GLY A 206 -6.12 -20.04 -21.47
C GLY A 206 -5.13 -19.31 -22.40
N ASP A 207 -4.58 -18.18 -21.97
CA ASP A 207 -3.53 -17.45 -22.69
C ASP A 207 -2.32 -18.36 -22.99
N TYR A 208 -1.89 -19.17 -22.00
CA TYR A 208 -0.77 -20.09 -22.18
C TYR A 208 -1.10 -21.27 -23.09
N ALA A 209 -2.36 -21.70 -23.13
CA ALA A 209 -2.81 -22.75 -24.04
C ALA A 209 -2.81 -22.28 -25.51
N ILE A 210 -3.22 -21.04 -25.76
CA ILE A 210 -3.34 -20.48 -27.12
C ILE A 210 -1.99 -20.00 -27.65
N TYR A 211 -1.27 -19.19 -26.87
CA TYR A 211 -0.07 -18.48 -27.36
C TYR A 211 1.24 -19.13 -26.90
N GLY A 212 1.16 -20.15 -26.05
CA GLY A 212 2.31 -20.66 -25.32
C GLY A 212 2.78 -19.70 -24.22
N PRO A 213 3.64 -20.16 -23.30
CA PRO A 213 4.17 -19.29 -22.27
C PRO A 213 5.22 -18.33 -22.83
N ALA A 214 4.99 -17.02 -22.70
CA ALA A 214 5.97 -16.00 -23.10
C ALA A 214 7.35 -16.23 -22.45
N ALA A 215 8.41 -16.07 -23.24
CA ALA A 215 9.79 -16.06 -22.77
C ALA A 215 10.06 -14.76 -22.00
N GLN A 216 9.79 -14.76 -20.68
CA GLN A 216 10.14 -13.64 -19.81
C GLN A 216 11.46 -13.93 -19.11
N SER A 217 12.35 -12.92 -19.09
CA SER A 217 13.54 -12.94 -18.23
C SER A 217 13.13 -13.19 -16.79
N ALA A 218 13.56 -14.31 -16.22
CA ALA A 218 13.22 -14.68 -14.87
C ALA A 218 13.85 -13.68 -13.90
N SER A 219 13.04 -12.89 -13.20
CA SER A 219 13.53 -12.09 -12.08
C SER A 219 14.12 -13.03 -11.03
N ARG A 220 15.41 -12.88 -10.72
CA ARG A 220 16.12 -13.68 -9.70
C ARG A 220 15.69 -13.33 -8.26
N ARG A 221 14.81 -12.35 -8.07
CA ARG A 221 14.40 -11.89 -6.72
C ARG A 221 13.35 -12.83 -6.14
N ASN A 222 13.76 -13.57 -5.11
CA ASN A 222 12.87 -14.37 -4.29
C ASN A 222 12.43 -13.56 -3.07
N TYR A 223 11.14 -13.25 -3.00
CA TYR A 223 10.53 -12.53 -1.90
C TYR A 223 9.94 -13.52 -0.88
N LYS A 224 10.12 -13.23 0.42
CA LYS A 224 9.49 -13.95 1.52
C LYS A 224 8.49 -13.03 2.20
N VAL A 225 7.23 -13.43 2.21
CA VAL A 225 6.16 -12.73 2.94
C VAL A 225 6.20 -13.18 4.40
N ARG A 226 5.99 -12.24 5.32
CA ARG A 226 6.09 -12.42 6.77
C ARG A 226 4.72 -12.43 7.45
#